data_AF-X1B688-F1
#
_entry.id   AF-X1B688-F1
#
_cell.length_a   1.000
_cell.length_b   1.000
_cell.length_c   1.000
_cell.angle_alpha   90.00
_cell.angle_beta   90.00
_cell.angle_gamma   90.00
#
_symmetry.space_group_name_H-M   'P 1'
#
loop_
_entity.id
_entity.type
_entity.pdbx_description
1 polymer ?
#
loop_
_entity_poly.entity_id
_entity_poly.type
_entity_poly.pdbx_seq_one_letter_code
_entity_poly.pdbx_strand_id
1 'polypeptide(L)'
;MEQENNNQENLDLSFIFNTVNKYYHEITITRVNGNCPYGHKEGEKFKVTSMNHDCMCGSLYQTIQPHIQTLMYGGGLPWEKSSDAFTASCPEMDKVQVNVKRFEQDKPVFVKTRTDIQDMTKKGFPSLDKYKVFLEVISIENICMWGHKPGERFEVDPFNPGRTCGALYRVVYPLLNLLFSGGSLPWEVGTNEVHGACPDPYDLLTYRLVREER
;
A
#
# COMPACT_ATOMS: atom_id res chain seq x y z
N MET A 1 47.48 -1.91 16.13
CA MET A 1 46.85 -0.68 16.65
C MET A 1 46.75 0.27 15.48
N GLU A 2 45.60 0.29 14.83
CA GLU A 2 45.12 1.44 14.06
C GLU A 2 43.63 1.23 13.89
N GLN A 3 42.89 2.24 14.32
CA GLN A 3 41.49 2.19 14.71
C GLN A 3 40.59 2.07 13.49
N GLU A 4 39.61 1.17 13.59
CA GLU A 4 38.45 1.13 12.71
C GLU A 4 37.72 2.47 12.81
N ASN A 5 37.74 3.25 11.73
CA ASN A 5 36.88 4.41 11.54
C ASN A 5 35.44 3.92 11.36
N ASN A 6 34.77 3.62 12.47
CA ASN A 6 33.32 3.56 12.56
C ASN A 6 32.75 4.99 12.48
N ASN A 7 32.85 5.61 11.31
CA ASN A 7 32.01 6.74 10.95
C ASN A 7 30.66 6.20 10.50
N GLN A 8 29.85 5.75 11.45
CA GLN A 8 28.41 5.68 11.26
C GLN A 8 27.92 7.13 11.22
N GLU A 9 27.87 7.71 10.02
CA GLU A 9 27.12 8.94 9.79
C GLU A 9 25.70 8.70 10.30
N ASN A 10 25.33 9.34 11.40
CA ASN A 10 23.96 9.39 11.87
C ASN A 10 23.14 10.10 10.78
N LEU A 11 22.55 9.32 9.87
CA LEU A 11 21.54 9.79 8.93
C LEU A 11 20.50 10.56 9.73
N ASP A 12 20.33 11.85 9.42
CA ASP A 12 19.30 12.66 10.02
C ASP A 12 17.92 12.20 9.49
N LEU A 13 17.38 11.17 10.15
CA LEU A 13 16.07 10.61 9.85
C LEU A 13 14.96 11.65 10.04
N SER A 14 15.21 12.74 10.77
CA SER A 14 14.22 13.80 10.97
C SER A 14 13.93 14.56 9.68
N PHE A 15 14.95 14.83 8.86
CA PHE A 15 14.77 15.43 7.54
C PHE A 15 13.91 14.55 6.63
N ILE A 16 14.27 13.27 6.51
CA ILE A 16 13.53 12.29 5.68
C ILE A 16 12.09 12.17 6.16
N PHE A 17 11.90 12.04 7.47
CA PHE A 17 10.58 11.97 8.08
C PHE A 17 9.73 13.20 7.74
N ASN A 18 10.29 14.40 7.89
CA ASN A 18 9.60 15.65 7.61
C ASN A 18 9.26 15.79 6.12
N THR A 19 10.15 15.41 5.23
CA THR A 19 9.93 15.48 3.77
C THR A 19 8.84 14.51 3.33
N VAL A 20 8.90 13.24 3.75
CA VAL A 20 7.93 12.20 3.36
C VAL A 20 6.55 12.47 3.95
N ASN A 21 6.49 13.02 5.17
CA ASN A 21 5.24 13.33 5.86
C ASN A 21 4.81 14.79 5.69
N LYS A 22 5.40 15.53 4.75
CA LYS A 22 5.03 16.93 4.50
C LYS A 22 3.59 17.05 3.99
N TYR A 23 3.18 16.13 3.13
CA TYR A 23 1.88 16.16 2.46
C TYR A 23 1.00 14.98 2.86
N TYR A 24 -0.30 15.22 2.95
CA TYR A 24 -1.33 14.18 2.95
C TYR A 24 -2.34 14.45 1.83
N HIS A 25 -3.14 13.44 1.53
CA HIS A 25 -4.17 13.55 0.50
C HIS A 25 -5.53 13.20 1.08
N GLU A 26 -6.53 14.01 0.75
CA GLU A 26 -7.92 13.68 0.99
C GLU A 26 -8.50 13.10 -0.29
N ILE A 27 -8.99 11.87 -0.19
CA ILE A 27 -9.74 11.23 -1.25
C ILE A 27 -11.22 11.41 -0.91
N THR A 28 -11.99 11.90 -1.86
CA THR A 28 -13.46 11.92 -1.78
C THR A 28 -14.03 11.02 -2.87
N ILE A 29 -14.89 10.08 -2.50
CA ILE A 29 -15.65 9.29 -3.46
C ILE A 29 -16.73 10.19 -4.04
N THR A 30 -16.58 10.52 -5.33
CA THR A 30 -17.48 11.46 -6.01
C THR A 30 -18.68 10.76 -6.63
N ARG A 31 -18.52 9.50 -7.05
CA ARG A 31 -19.58 8.76 -7.73
C ARG A 31 -19.42 7.25 -7.55
N VAL A 32 -20.54 6.54 -7.37
CA VAL A 32 -20.62 5.07 -7.37
C VAL A 32 -21.65 4.61 -8.40
N ASN A 33 -21.19 3.97 -9.47
CA ASN A 33 -22.03 3.42 -10.53
C ASN A 33 -22.49 2.00 -10.14
N GLY A 34 -23.77 1.87 -9.81
CA GLY A 34 -24.37 0.59 -9.41
C GLY A 34 -23.97 0.21 -7.99
N ASN A 35 -23.47 -1.02 -7.80
CA ASN A 35 -23.03 -1.51 -6.50
C ASN A 35 -21.52 -1.78 -6.48
N CYS A 36 -20.82 -1.21 -5.51
CA CYS A 36 -19.41 -1.51 -5.25
C CYS A 36 -19.32 -2.78 -4.40
N PRO A 37 -18.64 -3.85 -4.85
CA PRO A 37 -18.47 -5.07 -4.05
C PRO A 37 -17.78 -4.81 -2.71
N TYR A 38 -16.80 -3.90 -2.68
CA TYR A 38 -16.14 -3.51 -1.43
C TYR A 38 -17.08 -2.77 -0.47
N GLY A 39 -18.11 -2.10 -0.98
CA GLY A 39 -19.11 -1.39 -0.18
C GLY A 39 -18.89 0.12 -0.07
N HIS A 40 -18.02 0.69 -0.91
CA HIS A 40 -17.81 2.13 -0.98
C HIS A 40 -19.08 2.91 -1.35
N LYS A 41 -19.23 4.11 -0.77
CA LYS A 41 -20.39 4.99 -0.94
C LYS A 41 -19.98 6.40 -1.37
N GLU A 42 -20.87 7.08 -2.08
CA GLU A 42 -20.67 8.48 -2.46
C GLU A 42 -20.55 9.38 -1.22
N GLY A 43 -19.61 10.33 -1.28
CA GLY A 43 -19.31 11.24 -0.18
C GLY A 43 -18.37 10.67 0.89
N GLU A 44 -17.99 9.39 0.83
CA GLU A 44 -16.95 8.84 1.70
C GLU A 44 -15.62 9.56 1.50
N LYS A 45 -14.93 9.80 2.62
CA LYS A 45 -13.63 10.49 2.65
C LYS A 45 -12.58 9.64 3.32
N PHE A 46 -11.38 9.67 2.76
CA PHE A 46 -10.21 8.96 3.28
C PHE A 46 -9.03 9.91 3.37
N LYS A 47 -8.21 9.75 4.41
CA LYS A 47 -6.97 10.52 4.60
C LYS A 47 -5.77 9.61 4.38
N VAL A 48 -5.12 9.75 3.23
CA VAL A 48 -4.06 8.84 2.79
C VAL A 48 -2.73 9.54 2.55
N THR A 49 -1.68 8.73 2.47
CA THR A 49 -0.35 9.11 1.97
C THR A 49 0.13 8.02 1.01
N SER A 50 1.35 8.14 0.45
CA SER A 50 1.96 7.04 -0.31
C SER A 50 2.25 5.80 0.56
N MET A 51 2.25 5.97 1.88
CA MET A 51 2.55 4.94 2.88
C MET A 51 1.31 4.51 3.68
N ASN A 52 0.23 5.30 3.68
CA ASN A 52 -1.00 5.01 4.42
C ASN A 52 -2.19 4.93 3.47
N HIS A 53 -2.87 3.78 3.47
CA HIS A 53 -4.01 3.51 2.58
C HIS A 53 -5.38 3.73 3.25
N ASP A 54 -5.44 4.01 4.56
CA ASP A 54 -6.67 4.30 5.30
C ASP A 54 -7.82 3.30 5.11
N CYS A 55 -7.47 2.01 5.06
CA CYS A 55 -8.44 0.91 4.90
C CYS A 55 -9.34 1.04 3.65
N MET A 56 -8.95 1.86 2.66
CA MET A 56 -9.69 1.89 1.40
C MET A 56 -9.45 0.60 0.61
N CYS A 57 -10.34 0.29 -0.34
CA CYS A 57 -10.18 -0.84 -1.23
C CYS A 57 -8.78 -0.81 -1.89
N GLY A 58 -8.01 -1.87 -1.69
CA GLY A 58 -6.64 -2.01 -2.19
C GLY A 58 -6.52 -1.86 -3.70
N SER A 59 -7.49 -2.40 -4.45
CA SER A 59 -7.54 -2.25 -5.90
C SER A 59 -7.72 -0.79 -6.34
N LEU A 60 -8.56 -0.03 -5.63
CA LEU A 60 -8.71 1.41 -5.85
C LEU A 60 -7.44 2.17 -5.43
N TYR A 61 -6.87 1.82 -4.27
CA TYR A 61 -5.64 2.44 -3.78
C TYR A 61 -4.49 2.28 -4.78
N GLN A 62 -4.32 1.08 -5.36
CA GLN A 62 -3.26 0.81 -6.33
C GLN A 62 -3.34 1.69 -7.58
N THR A 63 -4.55 2.05 -8.02
CA THR A 63 -4.74 2.95 -9.17
C THR A 63 -4.32 4.39 -8.86
N ILE A 64 -4.54 4.84 -7.63
CA ILE A 64 -4.27 6.24 -7.24
C ILE A 64 -2.91 6.45 -6.59
N GLN A 65 -2.31 5.41 -6.00
CA GLN A 65 -1.06 5.48 -5.25
C GLN A 65 0.11 6.07 -6.06
N PRO A 66 0.34 5.72 -7.34
CA PRO A 66 1.41 6.33 -8.14
C PRO A 66 1.26 7.85 -8.26
N HIS A 67 0.02 8.31 -8.44
CA HIS A 67 -0.32 9.72 -8.57
C HIS A 67 -0.14 10.45 -7.23
N ILE A 68 -0.59 9.83 -6.13
CA ILE A 68 -0.32 10.31 -4.76
C ILE A 68 1.17 10.45 -4.50
N GLN A 69 1.98 9.49 -4.94
CA GLN A 69 3.43 9.53 -4.80
C GLN A 69 4.04 10.69 -5.61
N THR A 70 3.59 10.91 -6.85
CA THR A 70 4.00 12.07 -7.66
C THR A 70 3.68 13.39 -6.96
N LEU A 71 2.46 13.53 -6.44
CA LEU A 71 2.02 14.74 -5.75
C LEU A 71 2.75 14.95 -4.42
N MET A 72 3.10 13.87 -3.70
CA MET A 72 3.90 13.94 -2.47
C MET A 72 5.28 14.57 -2.68
N TYR A 73 5.92 14.33 -3.83
CA TYR A 73 7.22 14.93 -4.14
C TYR A 73 7.13 16.30 -4.82
N GLY A 74 5.98 16.97 -4.74
CA GLY A 74 5.77 18.29 -5.35
C GLY A 74 5.46 18.25 -6.84
N GLY A 75 5.35 17.06 -7.44
CA GLY A 75 4.97 16.89 -8.84
C GLY A 75 3.50 17.25 -9.10
N GLY A 76 3.17 17.39 -10.37
CA GLY A 76 1.79 17.57 -10.85
C GLY A 76 1.52 16.66 -12.05
N LEU A 77 0.26 16.35 -12.30
CA LEU A 77 -0.15 15.55 -13.46
C LEU A 77 -0.41 16.48 -14.65
N PRO A 78 0.19 16.23 -15.83
CA PRO A 78 0.14 17.18 -16.95
C PRO A 78 -1.24 17.33 -17.59
N TRP A 79 -2.16 16.39 -17.35
CA TRP A 79 -3.54 16.44 -17.83
C TRP A 79 -4.52 17.06 -16.82
N GLU A 80 -4.08 17.37 -15.60
CA GLU A 80 -4.92 17.98 -14.58
C GLU A 80 -4.79 19.50 -14.59
N LYS A 81 -5.88 20.19 -14.25
CA LYS A 81 -5.90 21.67 -14.20
C LYS A 81 -5.15 22.23 -12.99
N SER A 82 -4.97 21.43 -11.95
CA SER A 82 -4.30 21.80 -10.71
C SER A 82 -3.21 20.78 -10.41
N SER A 83 -2.05 21.24 -9.95
CA SER A 83 -0.98 20.36 -9.47
C SER A 83 -1.30 19.71 -8.12
N ASP A 84 -2.31 20.19 -7.41
CA ASP A 84 -2.71 19.71 -6.08
C ASP A 84 -3.86 18.70 -6.13
N ALA A 85 -4.46 18.43 -7.28
CA ALA A 85 -5.62 17.55 -7.34
C ALA A 85 -5.67 16.73 -8.61
N PHE A 86 -6.30 15.56 -8.51
CA PHE A 86 -6.60 14.74 -9.68
C PHE A 86 -7.89 13.96 -9.50
N THR A 87 -8.43 13.49 -10.61
CA THR A 87 -9.54 12.55 -10.63
C THR A 87 -9.08 11.19 -11.11
N ALA A 88 -9.64 10.13 -10.52
CA ALA A 88 -9.31 8.76 -10.89
C ALA A 88 -10.52 7.87 -10.71
N SER A 89 -10.45 6.70 -11.31
CA SER A 89 -11.51 5.70 -11.25
C SER A 89 -10.95 4.36 -10.77
N CYS A 90 -11.80 3.57 -10.12
CA CYS A 90 -11.53 2.18 -9.78
C CYS A 90 -11.35 1.36 -11.07
N PRO A 91 -10.40 0.38 -11.08
CA PRO A 91 -10.14 -0.44 -12.27
C PRO A 91 -11.31 -1.38 -12.63
N GLU A 92 -12.32 -1.50 -11.77
CA GLU A 92 -13.54 -2.27 -12.02
C GLU A 92 -14.54 -1.45 -12.87
N MET A 93 -14.18 -1.15 -14.11
CA MET A 93 -15.03 -0.46 -15.10
C MET A 93 -15.62 0.88 -14.61
N ASP A 94 -14.81 1.69 -13.92
CA ASP A 94 -15.22 2.99 -13.39
C ASP A 94 -16.44 2.94 -12.45
N LYS A 95 -16.63 1.81 -11.75
CA LYS A 95 -17.68 1.66 -10.74
C LYS A 95 -17.58 2.69 -9.61
N VAL A 96 -16.37 3.09 -9.25
CA VAL A 96 -16.13 4.11 -8.23
C VAL A 96 -15.24 5.17 -8.83
N GLN A 97 -15.63 6.43 -8.72
CA GLN A 97 -14.82 7.58 -9.10
C GLN A 97 -14.44 8.38 -7.86
N VAL A 98 -13.22 8.88 -7.87
CA VAL A 98 -12.66 9.63 -6.75
C VAL A 98 -12.04 10.93 -7.22
N ASN A 99 -12.13 11.94 -6.36
CA ASN A 99 -11.31 13.14 -6.43
C ASN A 99 -10.28 13.08 -5.30
N VAL A 100 -9.02 13.29 -5.64
CA VAL A 100 -7.91 13.28 -4.69
C VAL A 100 -7.33 14.69 -4.66
N LYS A 101 -7.16 15.24 -3.46
CA LYS A 101 -6.56 16.57 -3.26
C LYS A 101 -5.44 16.50 -2.23
N ARG A 102 -4.30 17.08 -2.56
CA ARG A 102 -3.11 17.25 -1.72
C ARG A 102 -3.29 18.42 -0.75
N PHE A 103 -2.79 18.23 0.46
CA PHE A 103 -2.71 19.24 1.50
C PHE A 103 -1.33 19.18 2.16
N GLU A 104 -0.77 20.37 2.44
CA GLU A 104 0.46 20.52 3.21
C GLU A 104 0.14 20.50 4.70
N GLN A 105 0.96 19.81 5.50
CA GLN A 105 0.84 19.81 6.96
C GLN A 105 1.65 20.95 7.55
N ASP A 106 1.05 21.78 8.41
CA ASP A 106 1.78 22.81 9.18
C ASP A 106 2.89 22.20 10.05
N LYS A 107 2.63 20.99 10.56
CA LYS A 107 3.57 20.17 11.29
C LYS A 107 3.54 18.75 10.69
N PRO A 108 4.63 18.28 10.06
CA PRO A 108 4.69 16.93 9.53
C PRO A 108 4.42 15.91 10.64
N VAL A 109 3.31 15.19 10.50
CA VAL A 109 2.94 14.09 11.39
C VAL A 109 2.79 12.81 10.59
N PHE A 110 3.18 11.70 11.21
CA PHE A 110 3.03 10.38 10.63
C PHE A 110 1.54 10.02 10.57
N VAL A 111 0.98 10.00 9.37
CA VAL A 111 -0.43 9.66 9.17
C VAL A 111 -0.54 8.13 9.14
N LYS A 112 -0.93 7.53 10.26
CA LYS A 112 -1.26 6.11 10.36
C LYS A 112 -2.72 5.97 10.74
N THR A 113 -3.51 5.34 9.89
CA THR A 113 -4.96 5.25 10.09
C THR A 113 -5.42 3.80 10.10
N ARG A 114 -6.69 3.54 9.72
CA ARG A 114 -7.38 2.26 9.90
C ARG A 114 -6.74 1.13 9.09
N THR A 115 -6.82 -0.08 9.63
CA THR A 115 -6.42 -1.33 8.97
C THR A 115 -7.53 -2.37 9.07
N ASP A 116 -8.79 -1.92 9.09
CA ASP A 116 -9.93 -2.83 9.15
C ASP A 116 -9.95 -3.72 7.90
N ILE A 117 -10.57 -4.90 8.00
CA ILE A 117 -10.69 -5.82 6.87
C ILE A 117 -12.17 -5.91 6.53
N GLN A 118 -12.47 -5.71 5.26
CA GLN A 118 -13.78 -5.97 4.70
C GLN A 118 -13.85 -7.42 4.24
N ASP A 119 -14.85 -8.18 4.69
CA ASP A 119 -15.09 -9.52 4.14
C ASP A 119 -15.48 -9.40 2.66
N MET A 120 -14.68 -10.01 1.80
CA MET A 120 -14.83 -10.03 0.34
C MET A 120 -15.25 -11.39 -0.19
N THR A 121 -15.52 -12.36 0.68
CA THR A 121 -16.03 -13.66 0.28
C THR A 121 -17.45 -13.55 -0.29
N LYS A 122 -17.77 -14.39 -1.28
CA LYS A 122 -19.05 -14.48 -1.99
C LYS A 122 -19.44 -13.22 -2.76
N LYS A 123 -18.47 -12.33 -3.03
CA LYS A 123 -18.69 -11.06 -3.75
C LYS A 123 -18.29 -11.10 -5.23
N GLY A 124 -18.22 -12.29 -5.82
CA GLY A 124 -17.92 -12.49 -7.25
C GLY A 124 -16.45 -12.71 -7.58
N PHE A 125 -15.62 -13.01 -6.58
CA PHE A 125 -14.19 -13.33 -6.75
C PHE A 125 -13.91 -14.75 -6.23
N PRO A 126 -14.09 -15.81 -7.05
CA PRO A 126 -13.99 -17.20 -6.59
C PRO A 126 -12.65 -17.55 -5.95
N SER A 127 -11.57 -16.91 -6.39
CA SER A 127 -10.24 -17.07 -5.79
C SER A 127 -10.18 -16.63 -4.33
N LEU A 128 -10.90 -15.56 -3.94
CA LEU A 128 -10.98 -15.12 -2.55
C LEU A 128 -11.82 -16.07 -1.69
N ASP A 129 -12.77 -16.77 -2.29
CA ASP A 129 -13.58 -17.78 -1.61
C ASP A 129 -12.77 -19.04 -1.33
N LYS A 130 -11.84 -19.37 -2.22
CA LYS A 130 -11.01 -20.56 -2.13
C LYS A 130 -9.74 -20.35 -1.31
N TYR A 131 -9.11 -19.17 -1.40
CA TYR A 131 -7.76 -18.95 -0.86
C TYR A 131 -7.69 -17.80 0.14
N LYS A 132 -6.67 -17.85 1.00
CA LYS A 132 -6.12 -16.75 1.80
C LYS A 132 -4.66 -16.56 1.43
N VAL A 133 -4.18 -15.32 1.50
CA VAL A 133 -2.75 -15.03 1.39
C VAL A 133 -2.32 -14.29 2.65
N PHE A 134 -1.21 -14.75 3.24
CA PHE A 134 -0.58 -14.13 4.38
C PHE A 134 0.75 -13.53 3.98
N LEU A 135 1.04 -12.33 4.48
CA LEU A 135 2.38 -11.75 4.43
C LEU A 135 3.07 -12.02 5.76
N GLU A 136 4.24 -12.65 5.67
CA GLU A 136 5.15 -12.93 6.77
C GLU A 136 6.42 -12.10 6.61
N VAL A 137 6.74 -11.28 7.61
CA VAL A 137 7.99 -10.53 7.64
C VAL A 137 9.10 -11.46 8.13
N ILE A 138 10.09 -11.75 7.28
CA ILE A 138 11.18 -12.69 7.60
C ILE A 138 12.26 -11.97 8.40
N SER A 139 12.84 -10.92 7.82
CA SER A 139 13.91 -10.14 8.44
C SER A 139 13.78 -8.66 8.12
N ILE A 140 14.40 -7.84 8.96
CA ILE A 140 14.61 -6.39 8.75
C ILE A 140 16.00 -6.13 9.30
N GLU A 141 16.93 -5.67 8.46
CA GLU A 141 18.32 -5.42 8.90
C GLU A 141 18.45 -4.05 9.56
N ASN A 142 17.69 -3.05 9.11
CA ASN A 142 17.69 -1.69 9.67
C ASN A 142 16.33 -1.35 10.29
N ILE A 143 15.79 -0.16 9.99
CA ILE A 143 14.57 0.38 10.59
C ILE A 143 13.49 0.49 9.51
N CYS A 144 12.39 -0.24 9.69
CA CYS A 144 11.18 -0.01 8.91
C CYS A 144 10.43 1.23 9.46
N MET A 145 10.36 2.30 8.67
CA MET A 145 9.68 3.54 9.06
C MET A 145 8.18 3.38 9.34
N TRP A 146 7.54 2.33 8.80
CA TRP A 146 6.14 2.01 9.11
C TRP A 146 5.95 1.29 10.46
N GLY A 147 7.03 0.69 10.97
CA GLY A 147 7.06 -0.05 12.22
C GLY A 147 6.72 -1.54 12.08
N HIS A 148 6.95 -2.15 10.92
CA HIS A 148 6.92 -3.60 10.77
C HIS A 148 8.00 -4.28 11.61
N LYS A 149 7.76 -5.52 12.04
CA LYS A 149 8.70 -6.30 12.85
C LYS A 149 8.93 -7.70 12.27
N PRO A 150 10.13 -8.28 12.39
CA PRO A 150 10.37 -9.68 12.04
C PRO A 150 9.40 -10.61 12.78
N GLY A 151 8.89 -11.63 12.07
CA GLY A 151 7.92 -12.58 12.59
C GLY A 151 6.46 -12.10 12.55
N GLU A 152 6.17 -10.87 12.10
CA GLU A 152 4.79 -10.46 11.87
C GLU A 152 4.16 -11.27 10.74
N ARG A 153 2.95 -11.77 11.00
CA ARG A 153 2.12 -12.47 10.01
C ARG A 153 0.72 -11.88 10.00
N PHE A 154 0.23 -11.49 8.83
CA PHE A 154 -1.13 -10.95 8.69
C PHE A 154 -1.72 -11.25 7.30
N GLU A 155 -3.05 -11.36 7.25
CA GLU A 155 -3.79 -11.59 6.00
C GLU A 155 -3.73 -10.34 5.11
N VAL A 156 -3.54 -10.54 3.81
CA VAL A 156 -3.51 -9.48 2.79
C VAL A 156 -4.15 -10.00 1.50
N ASP A 157 -4.93 -9.14 0.84
CA ASP A 157 -5.58 -9.49 -0.42
C ASP A 157 -5.67 -8.28 -1.37
N PRO A 158 -6.11 -8.46 -2.64
CA PRO A 158 -6.20 -7.37 -3.62
C PRO A 158 -7.18 -6.24 -3.25
N PHE A 159 -8.03 -6.43 -2.25
CA PHE A 159 -9.03 -5.47 -1.79
C PHE A 159 -8.75 -4.99 -0.37
N ASN A 160 -8.08 -5.78 0.46
CA ASN A 160 -7.68 -5.46 1.82
C ASN A 160 -6.15 -5.40 1.91
N PRO A 161 -5.55 -4.20 1.96
CA PRO A 161 -4.11 -4.05 2.16
C PRO A 161 -3.59 -4.61 3.50
N GLY A 162 -4.49 -4.89 4.44
CA GLY A 162 -4.14 -5.44 5.75
C GLY A 162 -3.30 -4.46 6.55
N ARG A 163 -2.24 -4.96 7.18
CA ARG A 163 -1.31 -4.14 7.98
C ARG A 163 -0.14 -3.57 7.17
N THR A 164 -0.06 -3.85 5.87
CA THR A 164 1.03 -3.34 5.02
C THR A 164 1.05 -1.81 4.98
N CYS A 165 2.24 -1.22 4.83
CA CYS A 165 2.31 0.16 4.37
C CYS A 165 1.98 0.24 2.87
N GLY A 166 1.57 1.41 2.39
CA GLY A 166 1.19 1.62 0.99
C GLY A 166 2.30 1.30 -0.02
N ALA A 167 3.56 1.54 0.31
CA ALA A 167 4.69 1.18 -0.54
C ALA A 167 4.91 -0.35 -0.61
N LEU A 168 4.83 -1.05 0.52
CA LEU A 168 4.90 -2.50 0.56
C LEU A 168 3.70 -3.12 -0.17
N TYR A 169 2.50 -2.58 0.05
CA TYR A 169 1.28 -3.02 -0.63
C TYR A 169 1.43 -2.96 -2.16
N ARG A 170 2.00 -1.86 -2.67
CA ARG A 170 2.24 -1.66 -4.10
C ARG A 170 3.07 -2.77 -4.73
N VAL A 171 4.13 -3.23 -4.06
CA VAL A 171 5.01 -4.28 -4.60
C VAL A 171 4.40 -5.66 -4.46
N VAL A 172 3.62 -5.92 -3.40
CA VAL A 172 2.96 -7.22 -3.23
C VAL A 172 1.72 -7.38 -4.09
N TYR A 173 1.02 -6.29 -4.45
CA TYR A 173 -0.24 -6.32 -5.21
C TYR A 173 -0.21 -7.22 -6.46
N PRO A 174 0.77 -7.12 -7.39
CA PRO A 174 0.82 -8.03 -8.53
C PRO A 174 1.04 -9.50 -8.12
N LEU A 175 1.78 -9.75 -7.04
CA LEU A 175 2.04 -11.09 -6.52
C LEU A 175 0.80 -11.70 -5.86
N LEU A 176 -0.04 -10.88 -5.21
CA LEU A 176 -1.34 -11.31 -4.70
C LEU A 176 -2.20 -11.84 -5.85
N ASN A 177 -2.29 -11.09 -6.96
CA ASN A 177 -3.05 -11.52 -8.13
C ASN A 177 -2.54 -12.86 -8.69
N LEU A 178 -1.21 -13.05 -8.76
CA LEU A 178 -0.61 -14.32 -9.16
C LEU A 178 -1.03 -15.47 -8.23
N LEU A 179 -0.88 -15.28 -6.92
CA LEU A 179 -1.20 -16.31 -5.92
C LEU A 179 -2.70 -16.66 -5.93
N PHE A 180 -3.59 -15.67 -5.94
CA PHE A 180 -5.04 -15.88 -6.02
C PHE A 180 -5.46 -16.54 -7.34
N SER A 181 -4.69 -16.38 -8.41
CA SER A 181 -4.93 -17.09 -9.69
C SER A 181 -4.54 -18.58 -9.64
N GLY A 182 -3.97 -19.07 -8.54
CA GLY A 182 -3.39 -20.42 -8.49
C GLY A 182 -1.97 -20.52 -9.05
N GLY A 183 -1.37 -19.39 -9.45
CA GLY A 183 -0.05 -19.33 -10.07
C GLY A 183 1.10 -19.47 -9.06
N SER A 184 2.31 -19.58 -9.61
CA SER A 184 3.60 -19.58 -8.90
C SER A 184 4.69 -18.95 -9.77
N LEU A 185 5.80 -18.54 -9.17
CA LEU A 185 6.96 -18.02 -9.89
C LEU A 185 7.95 -19.16 -10.18
N PRO A 186 8.65 -19.15 -11.33
CA PRO A 186 9.48 -20.29 -11.75
C PRO A 186 10.76 -20.47 -10.92
N TRP A 187 11.14 -19.49 -10.10
CA TRP A 187 12.31 -19.55 -9.21
C TRP A 187 11.94 -19.86 -7.74
N GLU A 188 10.66 -19.98 -7.42
CA GLU A 188 10.21 -20.36 -6.08
C GLU A 188 10.31 -21.88 -5.90
N VAL A 189 10.62 -22.31 -4.68
CA VAL A 189 10.67 -23.74 -4.34
C VAL A 189 9.26 -24.31 -4.23
N GLY A 190 8.34 -23.57 -3.60
CA GLY A 190 6.93 -23.93 -3.47
C GLY A 190 6.03 -23.32 -4.55
N THR A 191 4.84 -23.90 -4.72
CA THR A 191 3.81 -23.42 -5.68
C THR A 191 2.79 -22.48 -5.07
N ASN A 192 2.89 -22.23 -3.76
CA ASN A 192 1.96 -21.44 -2.96
C ASN A 192 2.67 -20.33 -2.18
N GLU A 193 3.92 -20.04 -2.48
CA GLU A 193 4.68 -18.99 -1.80
C GLU A 193 5.41 -18.08 -2.80
N VAL A 194 5.69 -16.86 -2.34
CA VAL A 194 6.55 -15.91 -3.04
C VAL A 194 7.41 -15.16 -2.04
N HIS A 195 8.72 -15.13 -2.26
CA HIS A 195 9.66 -14.33 -1.51
C HIS A 195 9.87 -12.96 -2.19
N GLY A 196 10.07 -11.92 -1.40
CA GLY A 196 10.32 -10.58 -1.91
C GLY A 196 10.98 -9.68 -0.89
N ALA A 197 11.24 -8.45 -1.31
CA ALA A 197 11.83 -7.41 -0.47
C ALA A 197 11.01 -6.13 -0.54
N CYS A 198 11.02 -5.35 0.53
CA CYS A 198 10.45 -4.01 0.57
C CYS A 198 11.07 -3.12 -0.51
N PRO A 199 10.31 -2.21 -1.14
CA PRO A 199 10.87 -1.26 -2.09
C PRO A 199 11.77 -0.20 -1.43
N ASP A 200 11.79 -0.13 -0.09
CA ASP A 200 12.73 0.72 0.64
C ASP A 200 14.07 -0.01 0.80
N PRO A 201 15.12 0.34 0.04
CA PRO A 201 16.41 -0.34 0.14
C PRO A 201 17.11 -0.08 1.47
N TYR A 202 16.68 0.92 2.26
CA TYR A 202 17.28 1.19 3.56
C TYR A 202 16.86 0.16 4.60
N ASP A 203 15.59 -0.22 4.67
CA ASP A 203 15.12 -1.13 5.72
C ASP A 203 15.61 -2.58 5.54
N LEU A 204 15.91 -2.96 4.29
CA LEU A 204 16.27 -4.32 3.88
C LEU A 204 15.27 -5.36 4.40
N LEU A 205 14.00 -4.99 4.47
CA LEU A 205 12.92 -5.88 4.90
C LEU A 205 12.71 -6.94 3.83
N THR A 206 12.80 -8.21 4.23
CA THR A 206 12.43 -9.36 3.41
C THR A 206 11.11 -9.93 3.90
N TYR A 207 10.28 -10.39 2.98
CA TYR A 207 8.99 -10.97 3.29
C TYR A 207 8.73 -12.23 2.47
N ARG A 208 7.81 -13.04 2.97
CA ARG A 208 7.21 -14.16 2.25
C ARG A 208 5.69 -14.00 2.20
N LEU A 209 5.13 -14.14 1.02
CA LEU A 209 3.70 -14.33 0.82
C LEU A 209 3.41 -15.83 0.82
N VAL A 210 2.39 -16.27 1.56
CA VAL A 210 1.97 -17.67 1.62
C VAL A 210 0.49 -17.78 1.31
N ARG A 211 0.14 -18.55 0.28
CA ARG A 211 -1.23 -18.93 -0.08
C ARG A 211 -1.65 -20.19 0.67
N GLU A 212 -2.80 -20.10 1.32
CA GLU A 212 -3.47 -21.18 2.03
C GLU A 212 -4.89 -21.35 1.46
N GLU A 213 -5.42 -22.57 1.48
CA GLU A 213 -6.85 -22.81 1.18
C GLU A 213 -7.71 -22.40 2.39
N ARG A 214 -8.91 -21.88 2.13
CA ARG A 214 -9.88 -21.48 3.17
C ARG A 214 -10.65 -22.65 3.74
#